data_AF-A0A8R7RAE6-F1
#
_entry.id   AF-A0A8R7RAE6-F1
#
_cell.length_a   1.000
_cell.length_b   1.000
_cell.length_c   1.000
_cell.angle_alpha   90.00
_cell.angle_beta   90.00
_cell.angle_gamma   90.00
#
_symmetry.space_group_name_H-M   'P 1'
#
loop_
_entity.id
_entity.type
_entity.pdbx_description
1 polymer ?
#
loop_
_entity_poly.entity_id
_entity_poly.type
_entity_poly.pdbx_seq_one_letter_code
_entity_poly.pdbx_strand_id
1 'polypeptide(L)'
;MGLAFEIGPLKFVLAPYSGGLPELVYNPYSWTKMANILLLDSPVGSSFSFARDPKGYDVGDYSSSSQVQIFLNKWFTDHPQFLSNPFYIGGDSYAGKVIPLIAQGISEDKEERAHDMVMMSSPPHRTKLELTWGSNLPSISRQVIIYPLNI
;
A
#
# COMPACT_ATOMS: atom_id res chain seq x y z
N MET A 1 -4.12 10.16 -1.50
CA MET A 1 -2.90 10.99 -1.66
C MET A 1 -1.77 10.25 -2.37
N GLY A 2 -1.41 9.05 -1.90
CA GLY A 2 -0.28 8.26 -2.41
C GLY A 2 -0.14 8.13 -3.93
N LEU A 3 -1.24 7.95 -4.67
CA LEU A 3 -1.21 7.76 -6.13
C LEU A 3 -0.71 9.00 -6.89
N ALA A 4 -1.27 10.18 -6.58
CA ALA A 4 -1.10 11.36 -7.43
C ALA A 4 -0.16 12.42 -6.85
N PHE A 5 0.12 12.36 -5.54
CA PHE A 5 0.93 13.37 -4.85
C PHE A 5 2.24 12.84 -4.28
N GLU A 6 2.42 11.51 -4.23
CA GLU A 6 3.59 10.89 -3.59
C GLU A 6 4.30 9.92 -4.54
N ILE A 7 3.99 8.61 -4.43
CA ILE A 7 4.78 7.51 -5.00
C ILE A 7 4.28 6.99 -6.34
N GLY A 8 3.07 7.38 -6.76
CA GLY A 8 2.48 6.87 -7.99
C GLY A 8 3.08 7.48 -9.28
N PRO A 9 2.71 6.92 -10.44
CA PRO A 9 3.37 7.16 -11.72
C PRO A 9 3.04 8.50 -12.37
N LEU A 10 1.98 9.17 -11.90
CA LEU A 10 1.47 10.41 -12.46
C LEU A 10 1.30 11.46 -11.35
N LYS A 11 1.43 12.73 -11.72
CA LYS A 11 1.19 13.90 -10.86
C LYS A 11 0.27 14.87 -11.55
N PHE A 12 -0.57 15.55 -10.78
CA PHE A 12 -1.35 16.68 -11.27
C PHE A 12 -0.43 17.87 -11.54
N VAL A 13 -0.66 18.55 -12.67
CA VAL A 13 -0.09 19.87 -12.91
C VAL A 13 -0.86 20.87 -12.06
N LEU A 14 -0.13 21.61 -11.21
CA LEU A 14 -0.72 22.66 -10.39
C LEU A 14 -0.93 23.92 -11.24
N ALA A 15 -2.13 24.04 -11.79
CA ALA A 15 -2.57 25.19 -12.58
C ALA A 15 -3.96 25.66 -12.13
N PRO A 16 -4.31 26.95 -12.34
CA PRO A 16 -5.67 27.44 -12.09
C PRO A 16 -6.71 26.61 -12.85
N TYR A 17 -7.83 26.30 -12.19
CA TYR A 17 -8.89 25.52 -12.80
C TYR A 17 -9.53 26.28 -13.97
N SER A 18 -9.42 25.71 -15.17
CA SER A 18 -9.89 26.32 -16.43
C SER A 18 -11.20 25.73 -16.93
N GLY A 19 -11.89 24.89 -16.14
CA GLY A 19 -13.14 24.24 -16.52
C GLY A 19 -12.99 22.89 -17.24
N GLY A 20 -11.75 22.40 -17.42
CA GLY A 20 -11.44 21.12 -18.07
C GLY A 20 -10.98 20.02 -17.11
N LEU A 21 -10.56 18.88 -17.65
CA LEU A 21 -9.88 17.85 -16.88
C LEU A 21 -8.51 18.37 -16.41
N PRO A 22 -8.05 17.97 -15.20
CA PRO A 22 -6.72 18.33 -14.75
C PRO A 22 -5.66 17.64 -15.63
N GLU A 23 -4.59 18.37 -15.92
CA GLU A 23 -3.46 17.82 -16.67
C GLU A 23 -2.61 16.90 -15.79
N LEU A 24 -2.15 15.79 -16.37
CA LEU A 24 -1.32 14.78 -15.71
C LEU A 24 0.05 14.69 -16.37
N VAL A 25 1.09 14.67 -15.55
CA VAL A 25 2.48 14.48 -16.00
C VAL A 25 3.12 13.28 -15.31
N TYR A 26 4.07 12.65 -15.98
CA TYR A 26 4.80 11.52 -15.40
C TYR A 26 5.60 11.93 -14.17
N ASN A 27 5.57 11.08 -13.15
CA ASN A 27 6.43 11.19 -11.98
C ASN A 27 7.75 10.42 -12.23
N PRO A 28 8.88 11.11 -12.45
CA PRO A 28 10.14 10.43 -12.72
C PRO A 28 10.65 9.63 -11.51
N TYR A 29 10.16 9.92 -10.31
CA TYR A 29 10.55 9.26 -9.05
C TYR A 29 9.51 8.25 -8.55
N SER A 30 8.62 7.78 -9.42
CA SER A 30 7.60 6.82 -9.03
C SER A 30 8.20 5.48 -8.60
N TRP A 31 7.66 4.95 -7.51
CA TRP A 31 8.03 3.63 -7.01
C TRP A 31 7.57 2.50 -7.95
N THR A 32 6.59 2.75 -8.83
CA THR A 32 6.13 1.74 -9.82
C THR A 32 7.21 1.38 -10.85
N LYS A 33 8.31 2.14 -10.89
CA LYS A 33 9.50 1.80 -11.69
C LYS A 33 10.30 0.62 -11.10
N MET A 34 10.15 0.37 -9.81
CA MET A 34 10.95 -0.61 -9.06
C MET A 34 10.10 -1.74 -8.45
N ALA A 35 8.80 -1.52 -8.25
CA ALA A 35 7.88 -2.46 -7.62
C ALA A 35 6.50 -2.46 -8.29
N ASN A 36 5.75 -3.54 -8.07
CA ASN A 36 4.31 -3.56 -8.24
C ASN A 36 3.68 -2.91 -7.00
N ILE A 37 2.77 -1.96 -7.18
CA ILE A 37 2.19 -1.20 -6.06
C ILE A 37 0.68 -1.36 -6.09
N LEU A 38 0.14 -1.75 -4.93
CA LEU A 38 -1.29 -1.82 -4.68
C LEU A 38 -1.65 -0.71 -3.69
N LEU A 39 -2.29 0.33 -4.19
CA LEU A 39 -2.82 1.41 -3.36
C LEU A 39 -4.22 1.02 -2.92
N LEU A 40 -4.42 0.92 -1.61
CA LEU A 40 -5.66 0.43 -1.03
C LEU A 40 -6.35 1.56 -0.26
N ASP A 41 -7.55 1.93 -0.71
CA ASP A 41 -8.43 2.81 0.06
C ASP A 41 -9.05 1.98 1.20
N SER A 42 -8.65 2.26 2.44
CA SER A 42 -9.10 1.52 3.63
C SER A 42 -9.07 2.45 4.83
N PRO A 43 -10.06 2.40 5.74
CA PRO A 43 -11.12 1.40 5.81
C PRO A 43 -12.33 1.71 4.89
N VAL A 44 -13.39 0.90 5.01
CA VAL A 44 -14.67 1.17 4.35
C VAL A 44 -15.18 2.58 4.74
N GLY A 45 -15.62 3.35 3.75
CA GLY A 45 -15.99 4.76 3.91
C GLY A 45 -14.89 5.74 3.48
N SER A 46 -13.64 5.28 3.32
CA SER A 46 -12.55 6.10 2.81
C SER A 46 -12.57 6.15 1.27
N SER A 47 -12.64 7.36 0.71
CA SER A 47 -12.49 7.61 -0.73
C SER A 47 -13.48 6.78 -1.57
N PHE A 48 -13.02 5.76 -2.31
CA PHE A 48 -13.87 4.92 -3.16
C PHE A 48 -14.34 3.63 -2.48
N SER A 49 -13.90 3.34 -1.26
CA SER A 49 -14.30 2.14 -0.53
C SER A 49 -15.65 2.35 0.15
N PHE A 50 -16.65 1.52 -0.17
CA PHE A 50 -17.98 1.57 0.44
C PHE A 50 -18.55 0.17 0.67
N ALA A 51 -19.47 0.04 1.64
CA ALA A 51 -20.22 -1.18 1.89
C ALA A 51 -21.72 -0.95 1.67
N ARG A 52 -22.39 -1.98 1.15
CA ARG A 52 -23.86 -1.97 1.03
C ARG A 52 -24.55 -2.36 2.33
N ASP A 53 -23.90 -3.22 3.12
CA ASP A 53 -24.36 -3.60 4.45
C ASP A 53 -23.78 -2.61 5.48
N PRO A 54 -24.60 -1.97 6.32
CA PRO A 54 -24.14 -1.11 7.41
C PRO A 54 -23.10 -1.76 8.33
N LYS A 55 -23.15 -3.08 8.52
CA LYS A 55 -22.15 -3.82 9.30
C LYS A 55 -20.73 -3.72 8.72
N GLY A 56 -20.60 -3.45 7.42
CA GLY A 56 -19.32 -3.23 6.76
C GLY A 56 -18.62 -1.93 7.18
N TYR A 57 -19.31 -1.03 7.90
CA TYR A 57 -18.74 0.18 8.46
C TYR A 57 -18.22 0.01 9.90
N ASP A 58 -18.05 -1.23 10.38
CA ASP A 58 -17.23 -1.47 11.57
C ASP A 58 -15.75 -1.28 11.22
N VAL A 59 -15.23 -0.08 11.50
CA VAL A 59 -13.92 0.40 11.03
C VAL A 59 -12.94 0.74 12.16
N GLY A 60 -13.07 0.09 13.32
CA GLY A 60 -12.05 0.17 14.37
C GLY A 60 -10.68 -0.38 13.92
N ASP A 61 -9.61 -0.11 14.67
CA ASP A 61 -8.24 -0.51 14.30
C ASP A 61 -8.12 -2.02 13.99
N TYR A 62 -8.75 -2.88 14.79
CA TYR A 62 -8.80 -4.33 14.56
C TYR A 62 -9.69 -4.71 13.38
N SER A 63 -10.93 -4.20 13.33
CA SER A 63 -11.91 -4.53 12.28
C SER A 63 -11.41 -4.10 10.89
N SER A 64 -10.84 -2.90 10.78
CA SER A 64 -10.23 -2.40 9.55
C SER A 64 -9.02 -3.23 9.12
N SER A 65 -8.14 -3.61 10.06
CA SER A 65 -6.99 -4.48 9.77
C SER A 65 -7.42 -5.86 9.27
N SER A 66 -8.46 -6.45 9.89
CA SER A 66 -9.04 -7.72 9.45
C SER A 66 -9.69 -7.61 8.06
N GLN A 67 -10.37 -6.50 7.75
CA GLN A 67 -10.92 -6.26 6.41
C GLN A 67 -9.81 -6.18 5.34
N VAL A 68 -8.67 -5.54 5.65
CA VAL A 68 -7.50 -5.52 4.75
C VAL A 68 -6.93 -6.92 4.55
N GLN A 69 -6.85 -7.75 5.60
CA GLN A 69 -6.41 -9.15 5.48
C GLN A 69 -7.36 -9.96 4.59
N ILE A 70 -8.68 -9.81 4.76
CA ILE A 70 -9.68 -10.47 3.91
C ILE A 70 -9.53 -10.03 2.44
N PHE A 71 -9.35 -8.73 2.21
CA PHE A 71 -9.09 -8.19 0.87
C PHE A 71 -7.84 -8.81 0.27
N LEU A 72 -6.75 -8.89 1.05
CA LEU A 72 -5.49 -9.47 0.64
C LEU A 72 -5.59 -10.93 0.23
N ASN A 73 -6.23 -11.75 1.06
CA ASN A 73 -6.43 -13.17 0.80
C ASN A 73 -7.23 -13.38 -0.50
N LYS A 74 -8.26 -12.56 -0.74
CA LYS A 74 -9.02 -12.60 -2.00
C LYS A 74 -8.18 -12.13 -3.18
N TRP A 75 -7.46 -11.02 -3.04
CA TRP A 75 -6.63 -10.45 -4.11
C TRP A 75 -5.56 -11.43 -4.59
N PHE A 76 -4.87 -12.10 -3.66
CA PHE A 76 -3.87 -13.13 -4.00
C PHE A 76 -4.48 -14.41 -4.56
N THR A 77 -5.71 -14.75 -4.18
CA THR A 77 -6.46 -15.86 -4.79
C THR A 77 -6.78 -15.55 -6.25
N ASP A 78 -7.21 -14.32 -6.54
CA ASP A 78 -7.55 -13.87 -7.89
C ASP A 78 -6.30 -13.56 -8.76
N HIS A 79 -5.16 -13.25 -8.13
CA HIS A 79 -3.91 -12.90 -8.80
C HIS A 79 -2.72 -13.77 -8.32
N PRO A 80 -2.79 -15.09 -8.53
CA PRO A 80 -1.79 -16.04 -8.00
C PRO A 80 -0.38 -15.81 -8.57
N GLN A 81 -0.24 -15.16 -9.72
CA GLN A 81 1.04 -14.79 -10.32
C GLN A 81 1.90 -13.85 -9.45
N PHE A 82 1.30 -13.18 -8.47
CA PHE A 82 2.03 -12.32 -7.54
C PHE A 82 2.49 -13.03 -6.26
N LEU A 83 2.05 -14.27 -6.02
CA LEU A 83 2.42 -15.03 -4.82
C LEU A 83 3.93 -15.34 -4.75
N SER A 84 4.60 -15.46 -5.89
CA SER A 84 6.04 -15.68 -5.94
C SER A 84 6.87 -14.42 -5.68
N ASN A 85 6.24 -13.24 -5.64
CA ASN A 85 6.95 -11.99 -5.41
C ASN A 85 7.12 -11.75 -3.91
N PRO A 86 8.27 -11.17 -3.48
CA PRO A 86 8.40 -10.62 -2.14
C PRO A 86 7.29 -9.60 -1.84
N PHE A 87 6.68 -9.72 -0.67
CA PHE A 87 5.55 -8.89 -0.25
C PHE A 87 5.92 -7.95 0.90
N TYR A 88 5.58 -6.68 0.74
CA TYR A 88 5.82 -5.62 1.70
C TYR A 88 4.53 -4.86 1.96
N ILE A 89 4.37 -4.40 3.20
CA ILE A 89 3.28 -3.52 3.59
C ILE A 89 3.88 -2.27 4.24
N GLY A 90 3.40 -1.11 3.83
CA GLY A 90 3.88 0.19 4.27
C GLY A 90 2.76 1.22 4.17
N GLY A 91 2.97 2.41 4.74
CA GLY A 91 1.95 3.44 4.79
C GLY A 91 2.43 4.62 5.62
N ASP A 92 1.68 5.71 5.61
CA ASP A 92 2.01 6.92 6.36
C ASP A 92 0.90 7.29 7.35
N SER A 93 1.23 8.14 8.32
CA SER A 93 0.31 8.65 9.34
C SER A 93 -0.34 7.50 10.14
N TYR A 94 -1.68 7.46 10.21
CA TYR A 94 -2.44 6.45 10.95
C TYR A 94 -2.16 5.02 10.50
N ALA A 95 -1.66 4.85 9.27
CA ALA A 95 -1.21 3.55 8.77
C ALA A 95 -0.17 2.90 9.71
N GLY A 96 0.63 3.69 10.44
CA GLY A 96 1.60 3.19 11.41
C GLY A 96 0.99 2.38 12.57
N LYS A 97 -0.31 2.55 12.87
CA LYS A 97 -1.03 1.71 13.85
C LYS A 97 -1.61 0.44 13.24
N VAL A 98 -2.24 0.55 12.07
CA VAL A 98 -2.94 -0.57 11.43
C VAL A 98 -1.98 -1.53 10.73
N ILE A 99 -0.86 -1.05 10.20
CA ILE A 99 0.12 -1.90 9.50
C ILE A 99 0.68 -3.02 10.40
N PRO A 100 1.12 -2.76 11.65
CA PRO A 100 1.50 -3.82 12.58
C PRO A 100 0.40 -4.85 12.84
N LEU A 101 -0.87 -4.42 12.96
CA LEU A 101 -2.00 -5.32 13.17
C LEU A 101 -2.27 -6.20 11.93
N ILE A 102 -2.22 -5.61 10.74
CA ILE A 102 -2.36 -6.34 9.48
C ILE A 102 -1.25 -7.38 9.37
N ALA A 103 -0.01 -6.96 9.59
CA ALA A 103 1.17 -7.81 9.57
C ALA A 103 1.05 -8.97 10.58
N GLN A 104 0.63 -8.69 11.81
CA GLN A 104 0.42 -9.71 12.82
C GLN A 104 -0.57 -10.77 12.34
N GLY A 105 -1.77 -10.38 11.90
CA GLY A 105 -2.75 -11.38 11.46
C GLY A 105 -2.34 -12.12 10.18
N ILE A 106 -1.59 -11.48 9.26
CA ILE A 106 -0.95 -12.21 8.16
C ILE A 106 0.04 -13.25 8.70
N SER A 107 0.88 -12.90 9.67
CA SER A 107 1.86 -13.83 10.24
C SER A 107 1.21 -14.99 11.00
N GLU A 108 0.08 -14.75 11.66
CA GLU A 108 -0.69 -15.77 12.39
C GLU A 108 -1.43 -16.70 11.41
N ASP A 109 -2.00 -16.15 10.33
CA ASP A 109 -2.55 -16.95 9.21
C ASP A 109 -1.47 -17.82 8.53
N LYS A 110 -0.19 -17.41 8.62
CA LYS A 110 0.96 -18.09 8.00
C LYS A 110 1.50 -19.30 8.77
N GLU A 111 0.97 -19.66 9.94
CA GLU A 111 1.22 -21.02 10.47
C GLU A 111 0.70 -22.12 9.50
N GLU A 112 -0.06 -21.73 8.45
CA GLU A 112 -0.43 -22.55 7.29
C GLU A 112 0.29 -22.17 5.95
N ARG A 113 1.06 -21.07 5.85
CA ARG A 113 1.78 -20.64 4.62
C ARG A 113 3.07 -19.85 4.90
N ALA A 114 4.25 -20.41 4.64
CA ALA A 114 5.53 -19.69 4.82
C ALA A 114 5.78 -18.60 3.75
N HIS A 115 5.75 -17.32 4.12
CA HIS A 115 6.30 -16.21 3.33
C HIS A 115 6.95 -15.16 4.25
N ASP A 116 8.17 -14.71 3.94
CA ASP A 116 8.86 -13.66 4.69
C ASP A 116 8.23 -12.28 4.42
N MET A 117 7.87 -11.55 5.48
CA MET A 117 7.28 -10.22 5.41
C MET A 117 8.22 -9.19 6.03
N VAL A 118 8.38 -8.04 5.37
CA VAL A 118 9.22 -6.94 5.85
C VAL A 118 8.37 -5.67 5.95
N MET A 119 8.46 -5.00 7.10
CA MET A 119 7.71 -3.78 7.42
C MET A 119 8.47 -2.54 6.93
N MET A 120 7.81 -1.65 6.21
CA MET A 120 8.38 -0.35 5.80
C MET A 120 7.71 0.79 6.57
N SER A 121 8.50 1.60 7.29
CA SER A 121 8.04 2.86 7.91
C SER A 121 8.67 4.07 7.22
N SER A 122 7.90 5.17 7.12
CA SER A 122 8.42 6.48 6.70
C SER A 122 9.30 7.09 7.81
N PRO A 123 10.52 7.60 7.52
CA PRO A 123 11.39 8.13 8.57
C PRO A 123 10.89 9.50 9.08
N PRO A 124 10.87 9.73 10.40
CA PRO A 124 10.65 11.06 10.95
C PRO A 124 11.92 11.90 10.75
N HIS A 125 11.74 13.09 10.20
CA HIS A 125 12.69 14.21 10.02
C HIS A 125 14.20 13.97 10.17
N ARG A 126 14.93 14.26 9.08
CA ARG A 126 16.40 14.42 8.99
C ARG A 126 17.20 13.47 9.89
N THR A 127 17.19 12.21 9.53
CA THR A 127 18.39 11.39 9.70
C THR A 127 18.61 10.67 8.39
N LYS A 128 19.83 10.76 7.88
CA LYS A 128 20.28 10.03 6.70
C LYS A 128 20.28 8.55 7.09
N LEU A 129 19.13 7.91 7.04
CA LEU A 129 19.05 6.47 6.87
C LEU A 129 19.56 6.24 5.46
N GLU A 130 20.87 6.02 5.36
CA GLU A 130 21.42 5.20 4.30
C GLU A 130 20.70 3.85 4.43
N LEU A 131 19.55 3.75 3.78
CA LEU A 131 19.10 2.51 3.20
C LEU A 131 20.28 2.07 2.34
N THR A 132 21.12 1.20 2.87
CA THR A 132 22.13 0.50 2.10
C THR A 132 21.36 -0.42 1.17
N TRP A 133 20.81 0.19 0.11
CA TRP A 133 20.39 -0.49 -1.10
C TRP A 133 21.67 -1.12 -1.66
N GLY A 134 21.96 -2.34 -1.20
CA GLY A 134 23.05 -3.13 -1.73
C GLY A 134 22.91 -3.12 -3.26
N SER A 135 23.98 -2.70 -3.93
CA SER A 135 24.08 -2.46 -5.37
C SER A 135 23.87 -3.71 -6.25
N ASN A 136 23.36 -4.80 -5.68
CA ASN A 136 23.17 -6.10 -6.31
C ASN A 136 21.80 -6.71 -5.97
N LEU A 137 20.70 -5.97 -6.19
CA LEU A 137 19.39 -6.63 -6.31
C LEU A 137 19.32 -7.28 -7.70
N PRO A 138 19.26 -8.62 -7.81
CA PRO A 138 19.10 -9.28 -9.10
C PRO A 138 17.79 -8.83 -9.73
N SER A 139 17.74 -8.74 -11.06
CA SER A 139 16.58 -8.24 -11.82
C SER A 139 15.38 -9.19 -11.84
N ILE A 140 15.13 -9.94 -10.78
CA ILE A 140 14.16 -11.03 -10.73
C ILE A 140 13.19 -10.80 -9.56
N SER A 141 11.92 -10.57 -9.91
CA SER A 141 10.71 -10.49 -9.07
C SER A 141 10.39 -9.10 -8.51
N ARG A 142 9.62 -8.33 -9.28
CA ARG A 142 9.07 -7.02 -8.89
C ARG A 142 8.22 -7.17 -7.61
N GLN A 143 8.67 -6.56 -6.53
CA GLN A 143 8.07 -6.60 -5.19
C GLN A 143 6.61 -6.12 -5.20
N VAL A 144 5.74 -6.61 -4.30
CA VAL A 144 4.38 -6.06 -4.12
C VAL A 144 4.35 -5.20 -2.85
N ILE A 145 4.01 -3.92 -2.99
CA ILE A 145 3.87 -2.99 -1.85
C ILE A 145 2.40 -2.61 -1.69
N ILE A 146 1.85 -2.80 -0.50
CA ILE A 146 0.52 -2.27 -0.14
C ILE A 146 0.66 -0.99 0.65
N TYR A 147 -0.10 0.02 0.24
CA TYR A 147 -0.15 1.32 0.90
C TYR A 147 -1.60 1.65 1.28
N PRO A 148 -2.04 1.35 2.52
CA PRO A 148 -3.35 1.73 3.00
C PRO A 148 -3.36 3.25 3.20
N LEU A 149 -4.17 3.93 2.40
CA LEU A 149 -4.32 5.38 2.45
C LEU A 149 -5.45 5.73 3.42
N ASN A 150 -5.10 6.23 4.60
CA ASN A 150 -6.03 6.90 5.49
C ASN A 150 -5.76 8.41 5.47
N ILE A 151 -6.84 9.18 5.31
CA ILE A 151 -6.86 10.65 5.38
C ILE A 151 -7.25 11.05 6.81
#